data_AF-A0A357M1K1-F1
#
_entry.id   AF-A0A357M1K1-F1
#
_cell.length_a   1.000
_cell.length_b   1.000
_cell.length_c   1.000
_cell.angle_alpha   90.00
_cell.angle_beta   90.00
_cell.angle_gamma   90.00
#
_symmetry.space_group_name_H-M   'P 1'
#
loop_
_entity.id
_entity.type
_entity.pdbx_description
1 polymer ?
#
loop_
_entity_poly.entity_id
_entity_poly.type
_entity_poly.pdbx_seq_one_letter_code
_entity_poly.pdbx_strand_id
1 'polypeptide(L)'
;MPQRLSNLRVVDPVLTQLAIGFGANIFGAAEALFPLVEIDTEAGKIPKFGTEHFKIYNTLRALRASSNRIQPSDIDGFDINLDEHDLEYPIDYRESAEAAFPLRSHATNVVTQGIQLRREKYCADLAQNAANYAASNKITLSGNSQFTDGTNSDPENVISDAKDAIRAQIAKDPNTMVIGHSTWKVLKRHPKMRELLSTASKRLVRMEDLQDIFEIENIVIGSSVFSADGTNAVSDVWGDNIVLAYVPQKQQDMERSMYDAA
;
A
#
# COMPACT_ATOMS: atom_id res chain seq x y z
N MET A 1 11.54 39.45 -7.23
CA MET A 1 10.59 39.83 -8.31
C MET A 1 11.24 39.78 -9.71
N PRO A 2 12.26 40.60 -10.07
CA PRO A 2 12.81 40.60 -11.44
C PRO A 2 13.59 39.33 -11.82
N GLN A 3 14.20 38.65 -10.84
CA GLN A 3 14.95 37.41 -11.07
C GLN A 3 14.07 36.19 -11.41
N ARG A 4 12.78 36.19 -11.03
CA ARG A 4 11.87 35.07 -11.33
C ARG A 4 11.43 35.08 -12.79
N LEU A 5 11.15 36.28 -13.33
CA LEU A 5 10.78 36.47 -14.74
C LEU A 5 11.95 36.20 -15.70
N SER A 6 13.19 36.54 -15.34
CA SER A 6 14.36 36.22 -16.17
C SER A 6 14.58 34.71 -16.30
N ASN A 7 14.31 33.93 -15.25
CA ASN A 7 14.52 32.49 -15.24
C ASN A 7 13.46 31.71 -16.03
N LEU A 8 12.25 32.25 -16.18
CA LEU A 8 11.17 31.65 -17.00
C LEU A 8 11.46 31.68 -18.51
N ARG A 9 12.37 32.56 -18.95
CA ARG A 9 12.69 32.82 -20.37
C ARG A 9 13.80 31.94 -20.93
N VAL A 10 14.57 31.25 -20.08
CA VAL A 10 15.73 30.44 -20.49
C VAL A 10 15.45 28.99 -20.13
N VAL A 11 15.13 28.15 -21.12
CA VAL A 11 14.78 26.74 -20.87
C VAL A 11 15.31 25.83 -21.98
N ASP A 12 15.90 24.71 -21.57
CA ASP A 12 16.29 23.59 -22.43
C ASP A 12 15.06 22.71 -22.72
N PRO A 13 14.64 22.54 -23.98
CA PRO A 13 13.44 21.78 -24.34
C PRO A 13 13.53 20.29 -23.94
N VAL A 14 14.73 19.71 -23.82
CA VAL A 14 14.94 18.30 -23.47
C VAL A 14 14.72 18.08 -21.96
N LEU A 15 15.26 18.97 -21.12
CA LEU A 15 15.08 18.89 -19.66
C LEU A 15 13.63 19.18 -19.24
N THR A 16 12.91 19.99 -20.04
CA THR A 16 11.50 20.31 -19.77
C THR A 16 10.58 19.11 -19.99
N GLN A 17 10.80 18.34 -21.05
CA GLN A 17 10.03 17.10 -21.29
C GLN A 17 10.35 16.03 -20.23
N LEU A 18 11.61 15.96 -19.76
CA LEU A 18 12.01 15.05 -18.69
C LEU A 18 11.37 15.40 -17.33
N ALA A 19 11.31 16.69 -16.99
CA ALA A 19 10.70 17.17 -15.74
C ALA A 19 9.18 16.94 -15.71
N ILE A 20 8.50 17.09 -16.86
CA ILE A 20 7.06 16.79 -16.99
C ILE A 20 6.80 15.28 -16.88
N GLY A 21 7.74 14.43 -17.31
CA GLY A 21 7.62 12.97 -17.27
C GLY A 21 7.90 12.30 -15.91
N PHE A 22 8.33 13.04 -14.87
CA PHE A 22 8.77 12.45 -13.60
C PHE A 22 7.62 11.89 -12.72
N GLY A 23 6.37 11.95 -13.16
CA GLY A 23 5.20 11.74 -12.28
C GLY A 23 4.60 10.34 -12.16
N ALA A 24 5.05 9.32 -12.90
CA ALA A 24 4.15 8.18 -13.16
C ALA A 24 4.27 6.95 -12.23
N ASN A 25 5.37 6.72 -11.51
CA ASN A 25 5.65 5.38 -10.92
C ASN A 25 6.01 5.36 -9.43
N ILE A 26 5.81 6.45 -8.69
CA ILE A 26 6.23 6.53 -7.28
C ILE A 26 5.09 6.18 -6.32
N PHE A 27 3.83 6.36 -6.74
CA PHE A 27 2.63 6.16 -5.92
C PHE A 27 1.86 4.95 -6.43
N GLY A 28 1.47 4.03 -5.54
CA GLY A 28 0.82 2.78 -5.96
C GLY A 28 0.90 1.64 -4.94
N ALA A 29 1.78 1.73 -3.95
CA ALA A 29 1.79 0.78 -2.84
C ALA A 29 0.53 0.94 -1.96
N ALA A 30 0.07 2.16 -1.74
CA ALA A 30 -1.20 2.40 -1.06
C ALA A 30 -2.39 1.83 -1.84
N GLU A 31 -2.47 2.03 -3.16
CA GLU A 31 -3.60 1.52 -3.97
C GLU A 31 -3.64 -0.01 -4.04
N ALA A 32 -2.47 -0.67 -3.94
CA ALA A 32 -2.38 -2.12 -3.86
C ALA A 32 -3.02 -2.67 -2.58
N LEU A 33 -2.84 -1.99 -1.44
CA LEU A 33 -3.44 -2.37 -0.16
C LEU A 33 -4.87 -1.85 0.02
N PHE A 34 -5.14 -0.64 -0.46
CA PHE A 34 -6.39 0.09 -0.34
C PHE A 34 -6.95 0.42 -1.73
N PRO A 35 -7.67 -0.53 -2.34
CA PRO A 35 -8.53 -0.30 -3.49
C PRO A 35 -9.35 0.99 -3.42
N LEU A 36 -9.36 1.76 -4.51
CA LEU A 36 -10.31 2.87 -4.67
C LEU A 36 -11.73 2.31 -4.90
N VAL A 37 -12.68 2.86 -4.15
CA VAL A 37 -14.12 2.60 -4.24
C VAL A 37 -14.81 3.95 -4.28
N GLU A 38 -15.65 4.16 -5.28
CA GLU A 38 -16.41 5.40 -5.44
C GLU A 38 -17.70 5.33 -4.61
N ILE A 39 -18.02 6.42 -3.92
CA ILE A 39 -19.25 6.57 -3.14
C ILE A 39 -19.87 7.93 -3.44
N ASP A 40 -21.20 7.98 -3.52
CA ASP A 40 -21.93 9.21 -3.81
C ASP A 40 -22.03 10.15 -2.60
N THR A 41 -21.87 9.62 -1.39
CA THR A 41 -22.06 10.35 -0.13
C THR A 41 -20.75 10.43 0.66
N GLU A 42 -20.46 11.60 1.23
CA GLU A 42 -19.25 11.84 2.03
C GLU A 42 -19.22 11.06 3.36
N ALA A 43 -20.38 10.64 3.87
CA ALA A 43 -20.49 9.84 5.09
C ALA A 43 -21.32 8.59 4.86
N GLY A 44 -20.89 7.48 5.47
CA GLY A 44 -21.56 6.19 5.35
C GLY A 44 -21.19 5.23 6.47
N LYS A 45 -21.95 4.13 6.58
CA LYS A 45 -21.61 3.01 7.47
C LYS A 45 -21.39 1.76 6.65
N ILE A 46 -20.21 1.15 6.77
CA ILE A 46 -19.94 -0.17 6.19
C ILE A 46 -20.28 -1.24 7.22
N PRO A 47 -21.19 -2.19 6.91
CA PRO A 47 -21.45 -3.31 7.80
C PRO A 47 -20.21 -4.22 7.85
N LYS A 48 -19.75 -4.50 9.05
CA LYS A 48 -18.71 -5.50 9.30
C LYS A 48 -19.36 -6.86 9.46
N PHE A 49 -19.09 -7.75 8.51
CA PHE A 49 -19.52 -9.13 8.63
C PHE A 49 -18.65 -9.87 9.65
N GLY A 50 -19.28 -10.45 10.67
CA GLY A 50 -18.60 -11.19 11.73
C GLY A 50 -18.15 -12.58 11.29
N THR A 51 -17.48 -13.31 12.18
CA THR A 51 -16.93 -14.66 11.91
C THR A 51 -17.99 -15.77 11.81
N GLU A 52 -19.26 -15.42 11.57
CA GLU A 52 -20.37 -16.37 11.58
C GLU A 52 -20.25 -17.47 10.52
N HIS A 53 -19.65 -17.13 9.38
CA HIS A 53 -19.43 -18.07 8.27
C HIS A 53 -18.39 -19.15 8.62
N PHE A 54 -17.56 -18.91 9.65
CA PHE A 54 -16.53 -19.85 10.11
C PHE A 54 -17.01 -20.77 11.22
N LYS A 55 -18.22 -20.58 11.76
CA LYS A 55 -18.76 -21.42 12.84
C LYS A 55 -19.33 -22.71 12.28
N ILE A 56 -19.00 -23.83 12.94
CA ILE A 56 -19.64 -25.12 12.66
C ILE A 56 -21.00 -25.16 13.36
N TYR A 57 -22.08 -25.17 12.58
CA TYR A 57 -23.44 -25.31 13.10
C TYR A 57 -23.88 -26.77 13.11
N ASN A 58 -24.69 -27.14 14.10
CA ASN A 58 -25.31 -28.47 14.11
C ASN A 58 -26.41 -28.53 13.03
N THR A 59 -26.18 -29.34 12.01
CA THR A 59 -27.10 -29.51 10.87
C THR A 59 -27.97 -30.76 10.98
N LEU A 60 -27.65 -31.68 11.90
CA LEU A 60 -28.42 -32.91 12.06
C LEU A 60 -29.75 -32.58 12.76
N ARG A 61 -30.85 -32.86 12.05
CA ARG A 61 -32.21 -32.71 12.55
C ARG A 61 -32.85 -34.08 12.74
N ALA A 62 -33.50 -34.31 13.88
CA ALA A 62 -34.27 -35.53 14.12
C ALA A 62 -35.55 -35.57 13.27
N LEU A 63 -35.99 -36.77 12.89
CA LEU A 63 -37.21 -36.97 12.11
C LEU A 63 -38.44 -36.42 12.87
N ARG A 64 -39.17 -35.49 12.24
CA ARG A 64 -40.31 -34.73 12.81
C ARG A 64 -39.99 -33.66 13.88
N ALA A 65 -38.72 -33.41 14.22
CA ALA A 65 -38.35 -32.27 15.08
C ALA A 65 -38.44 -30.93 14.32
N SER A 66 -38.46 -29.78 15.01
CA SER A 66 -38.32 -28.47 14.35
C SER A 66 -36.91 -28.24 13.79
N SER A 67 -36.72 -27.24 12.93
CA SER A 67 -35.40 -26.91 12.38
C SER A 67 -34.46 -26.36 13.45
N ASN A 68 -33.17 -26.71 13.35
CA ASN A 68 -32.13 -26.10 14.17
C ASN A 68 -32.08 -24.59 13.85
N ARG A 69 -32.02 -23.76 14.89
CA ARG A 69 -32.00 -22.30 14.77
C ARG A 69 -30.60 -21.80 15.06
N ILE A 70 -30.04 -21.03 14.13
CA ILE A 70 -28.85 -20.23 14.41
C ILE A 70 -29.26 -18.91 15.07
N GLN A 71 -28.44 -18.40 15.98
CA GLN A 71 -28.58 -17.05 16.50
C GLN A 71 -27.67 -16.16 15.67
N PRO A 72 -28.23 -15.23 14.85
CA PRO A 72 -27.42 -14.26 14.12
C PRO A 72 -26.71 -13.35 15.12
N SER A 73 -25.44 -13.07 14.87
CA SER A 73 -24.68 -12.04 15.56
C SER A 73 -25.11 -10.67 15.10
N ASP A 74 -24.98 -9.68 15.98
CA ASP A 74 -25.20 -8.29 15.63
C ASP A 74 -24.23 -7.87 14.51
N ILE A 75 -24.76 -7.14 13.53
CA ILE A 75 -23.97 -6.56 12.44
C ILE A 75 -23.42 -5.24 13.00
N ASP A 76 -22.13 -5.24 13.33
CA ASP A 76 -21.42 -4.02 13.70
C ASP A 76 -21.12 -3.18 12.44
N GLY A 77 -20.95 -1.87 12.59
CA GLY A 77 -20.75 -0.95 11.47
C GLY A 77 -19.52 -0.07 11.67
N PHE A 78 -18.69 0.06 10.63
CA PHE A 78 -17.60 1.03 10.60
C PHE A 78 -18.08 2.33 9.96
N ASP A 79 -17.90 3.45 10.67
CA ASP A 79 -18.28 4.77 10.20
C ASP A 79 -17.18 5.33 9.28
N ILE A 80 -17.56 5.73 8.08
CA ILE A 80 -16.71 6.43 7.11
C ILE A 80 -17.16 7.88 7.06
N ASN A 81 -16.20 8.79 7.23
CA ASN A 81 -16.34 10.20 6.93
C ASN A 81 -15.19 10.60 5.98
N LEU A 82 -15.53 11.21 4.86
CA LEU A 82 -14.59 11.78 3.91
C LEU A 82 -14.39 13.27 4.20
N ASP A 83 -13.13 13.69 4.24
CA ASP A 83 -12.74 15.10 4.33
C ASP A 83 -12.30 15.62 2.95
N GLU A 84 -12.65 16.87 2.64
CA GLU A 84 -12.19 17.51 1.41
C GLU A 84 -10.68 17.83 1.48
N HIS A 85 -9.97 17.45 0.41
CA HIS A 85 -8.54 17.72 0.25
C HIS A 85 -8.30 18.43 -1.09
N ASP A 86 -8.23 19.77 -1.03
CA ASP A 86 -7.95 20.63 -2.19
C ASP A 86 -6.58 21.33 -2.05
N LEU A 87 -5.97 21.64 -3.20
CA LEU A 87 -4.67 22.27 -3.34
C LEU A 87 -4.69 23.23 -4.55
N GLU A 88 -4.44 24.51 -4.31
CA GLU A 88 -4.33 25.53 -5.37
C GLU A 88 -2.86 25.85 -5.67
N TYR A 89 -2.54 26.03 -6.96
CA TYR A 89 -1.27 26.59 -7.40
C TYR A 89 -1.50 27.95 -8.09
N PRO A 90 -1.14 29.08 -7.46
CA PRO A 90 -1.40 30.41 -8.02
C PRO A 90 -0.47 30.71 -9.20
N ILE A 91 -1.03 31.21 -10.31
CA ILE A 91 -0.29 31.65 -11.50
C ILE A 91 -0.69 33.08 -11.84
N ASP A 92 0.29 34.00 -11.88
CA ASP A 92 0.08 35.38 -12.34
C ASP A 92 -0.01 35.44 -13.88
N TYR A 93 -0.84 36.33 -14.41
CA TYR A 93 -1.00 36.56 -15.84
C TYR A 93 0.32 36.98 -16.49
N ARG A 94 1.16 37.75 -15.79
CA ARG A 94 2.49 38.16 -16.28
C ARG A 94 3.45 36.98 -16.40
N GLU A 95 3.44 36.08 -15.41
CA GLU A 95 4.25 34.86 -15.44
C GLU A 95 3.80 33.93 -16.57
N SER A 96 2.49 33.80 -16.77
CA SER A 96 1.94 32.99 -17.85
C SER A 96 2.28 33.51 -19.25
N ALA A 97 2.37 34.85 -19.41
CA ALA A 97 2.70 35.48 -20.68
C ALA A 97 4.20 35.38 -21.02
N GLU A 98 5.06 35.27 -20.00
CA GLU A 98 6.52 35.18 -20.18
C GLU A 98 7.05 33.74 -20.16
N ALA A 99 6.25 32.76 -19.74
CA ALA A 99 6.68 31.37 -19.61
C ALA A 99 6.96 30.72 -20.98
N ALA A 100 8.18 30.20 -21.15
CA ALA A 100 8.57 29.43 -22.34
C ALA A 100 8.07 27.97 -22.34
N PHE A 101 7.42 27.54 -21.25
CA PHE A 101 6.95 26.16 -21.01
C PHE A 101 5.49 26.15 -20.54
N PRO A 102 4.77 25.02 -20.65
CA PRO A 102 3.36 24.94 -20.26
C PRO A 102 3.19 25.01 -18.73
N LEU A 103 3.21 26.23 -18.18
CA LEU A 103 3.16 26.51 -16.74
C LEU A 103 1.91 25.93 -16.07
N ARG A 104 0.76 25.96 -16.76
CA ARG A 104 -0.49 25.37 -16.26
C ARG A 104 -0.39 23.85 -16.09
N SER A 105 0.22 23.15 -17.06
CA SER A 105 0.40 21.69 -16.97
C SER A 105 1.33 21.32 -15.82
N HIS A 106 2.41 22.09 -15.64
CA HIS A 106 3.30 21.92 -14.49
C HIS A 106 2.55 22.13 -13.16
N ALA A 107 1.79 23.22 -13.05
CA ALA A 107 1.00 23.51 -11.86
C ALA A 107 -0.02 22.39 -11.54
N THR A 108 -0.75 21.91 -12.55
CA THR A 108 -1.67 20.77 -12.38
C THR A 108 -0.92 19.53 -11.91
N ASN A 109 0.25 19.22 -12.48
CA ASN A 109 1.04 18.06 -12.05
C ASN A 109 1.49 18.17 -10.59
N VAL A 110 1.93 19.36 -10.16
CA VAL A 110 2.35 19.60 -8.76
C VAL A 110 1.19 19.40 -7.79
N VAL A 111 0.03 19.97 -8.09
CA VAL A 111 -1.19 19.83 -7.27
C VAL A 111 -1.61 18.37 -7.18
N THR A 112 -1.73 17.69 -8.33
CA THR A 112 -2.12 16.27 -8.38
C THR A 112 -1.15 15.38 -7.61
N GLN A 113 0.17 15.59 -7.77
CA GLN A 113 1.18 14.83 -7.01
C GLN A 113 1.13 15.13 -5.52
N GLY A 114 0.85 16.38 -5.12
CA GLY A 114 0.68 16.76 -3.72
C GLY A 114 -0.49 16.01 -3.06
N ILE A 115 -1.63 15.95 -3.74
CA ILE A 115 -2.81 15.19 -3.28
C ILE A 115 -2.50 13.69 -3.20
N GLN A 116 -1.90 13.12 -4.25
CA GLN A 116 -1.54 11.70 -4.28
C GLN A 116 -0.53 11.32 -3.18
N LEU A 117 0.49 12.15 -2.94
CA LEU A 117 1.48 11.92 -1.88
C LEU A 117 0.82 11.97 -0.49
N ARG A 118 -0.09 12.91 -0.26
CA ARG A 118 -0.84 12.99 1.01
C ARG A 118 -1.67 11.71 1.23
N ARG A 119 -2.37 11.26 0.20
CA ARG A 119 -3.15 10.01 0.24
C ARG A 119 -2.27 8.80 0.52
N GLU A 120 -1.16 8.65 -0.19
CA GLU A 120 -0.19 7.58 0.02
C GLU A 120 0.31 7.57 1.47
N LYS A 121 0.70 8.75 2.00
CA LYS A 121 1.15 8.89 3.38
C LYS A 121 0.07 8.49 4.39
N TYR A 122 -1.17 8.92 4.19
CA TYR A 122 -2.27 8.56 5.07
C TYR A 122 -2.50 7.04 5.11
N CYS A 123 -2.56 6.39 3.95
CA CYS A 123 -2.68 4.94 3.85
C CYS A 123 -1.49 4.20 4.49
N ALA A 124 -0.29 4.71 4.25
CA ALA A 124 0.94 4.15 4.81
C ALA A 124 0.96 4.28 6.34
N ASP A 125 0.58 5.42 6.90
CA ASP A 125 0.49 5.63 8.35
C ASP A 125 -0.56 4.69 8.99
N LEU A 126 -1.69 4.46 8.32
CA LEU A 126 -2.71 3.51 8.78
C LEU A 126 -2.21 2.05 8.78
N ALA A 127 -1.59 1.61 7.68
CA ALA A 127 -1.11 0.24 7.53
C ALA A 127 0.12 -0.07 8.39
N GLN A 128 0.95 0.93 8.69
CA GLN A 128 2.17 0.75 9.49
C GLN A 128 1.95 0.95 11.00
N ASN A 129 0.78 1.45 11.41
CA ASN A 129 0.47 1.67 12.82
C ASN A 129 0.22 0.34 13.55
N ALA A 130 1.19 -0.08 14.36
CA ALA A 130 1.12 -1.30 15.17
C ALA A 130 -0.05 -1.33 16.17
N ALA A 131 -0.67 -0.20 16.51
CA ALA A 131 -1.85 -0.15 17.37
C ALA A 131 -3.11 -0.68 16.67
N ASN A 132 -3.16 -0.67 15.33
CA ASN A 132 -4.28 -1.17 14.55
C ASN A 132 -4.32 -2.72 14.48
N TYR A 133 -3.27 -3.39 14.95
CA TYR A 133 -3.11 -4.85 14.85
C TYR A 133 -3.12 -5.53 16.22
N ALA A 134 -3.85 -6.65 16.30
CA ALA A 134 -3.77 -7.58 17.42
C ALA A 134 -2.35 -8.15 17.56
N ALA A 135 -1.99 -8.63 18.76
CA ALA A 135 -0.65 -9.16 19.02
C ALA A 135 -0.27 -10.35 18.12
N SER A 136 -1.25 -11.12 17.63
CA SER A 136 -1.02 -12.22 16.69
C SER A 136 -0.71 -11.77 15.26
N ASN A 137 -1.01 -10.51 14.91
CA ASN A 137 -0.95 -9.98 13.54
C ASN A 137 0.15 -8.92 13.40
N LYS A 138 1.13 -8.91 14.29
CA LYS A 138 2.29 -8.01 14.22
C LYS A 138 3.51 -8.65 14.86
N ILE A 139 4.66 -8.38 14.29
CA ILE A 139 5.95 -8.82 14.81
C ILE A 139 6.92 -7.64 14.70
N THR A 140 7.64 -7.34 15.78
CA THR A 140 8.73 -6.35 15.76
C THR A 140 10.06 -7.09 15.78
N LEU A 141 10.78 -7.05 14.66
CA LEU A 141 12.08 -7.69 14.53
C LEU A 141 13.16 -6.86 15.24
N SER A 142 13.97 -7.50 16.09
CA SER A 142 15.04 -6.85 16.84
C SER A 142 16.29 -7.73 16.88
N GLY A 143 17.46 -7.11 17.02
CA GLY A 143 18.75 -7.82 17.06
C GLY A 143 18.95 -8.75 15.88
N ASN A 144 19.26 -10.02 16.16
CA ASN A 144 19.55 -11.06 15.17
C ASN A 144 18.34 -11.49 14.32
N SER A 145 17.12 -11.09 14.70
CA SER A 145 15.91 -11.35 13.90
C SER A 145 15.70 -10.32 12.78
N GLN A 146 16.42 -9.19 12.81
CA GLN A 146 16.33 -8.20 11.74
C GLN A 146 16.94 -8.74 10.45
N PHE A 147 16.31 -8.48 9.31
CA PHE A 147 16.79 -8.98 8.01
C PHE A 147 18.15 -8.42 7.59
N THR A 148 18.64 -7.40 8.29
CA THR A 148 20.01 -6.89 8.16
C THR A 148 21.06 -7.90 8.65
N ASP A 149 20.70 -8.79 9.59
CA ASP A 149 21.54 -9.91 10.03
C ASP A 149 21.42 -11.07 9.03
N GLY A 150 22.29 -11.08 8.04
CA GLY A 150 22.33 -12.14 7.04
C GLY A 150 22.66 -13.53 7.58
N THR A 151 23.18 -13.66 8.80
CA THR A 151 23.59 -14.98 9.34
C THR A 151 22.43 -15.67 10.04
N ASN A 152 21.74 -14.95 10.92
CA ASN A 152 20.75 -15.54 11.81
C ASN A 152 19.31 -15.34 11.34
N SER A 153 19.03 -14.21 10.65
CA SER A 153 17.66 -13.89 10.28
C SER A 153 17.13 -14.83 9.20
N ASP A 154 15.82 -15.01 9.18
CA ASP A 154 15.15 -15.90 8.24
C ASP A 154 13.89 -15.25 7.66
N PRO A 155 14.03 -14.51 6.54
CA PRO A 155 12.89 -13.80 5.96
C PRO A 155 11.77 -14.72 5.48
N GLU A 156 12.09 -15.93 5.01
CA GLU A 156 11.10 -16.87 4.49
C GLU A 156 10.23 -17.42 5.62
N ASN A 157 10.84 -17.91 6.69
CA ASN A 157 10.10 -18.39 7.87
C ASN A 157 9.23 -17.29 8.49
N VAL A 158 9.74 -16.06 8.62
CA VAL A 158 8.95 -14.93 9.17
C VAL A 158 7.71 -14.62 8.32
N ILE A 159 7.83 -14.70 6.99
CA ILE A 159 6.70 -14.45 6.09
C ILE A 159 5.74 -15.63 6.08
N SER A 160 6.24 -16.87 6.15
CA SER A 160 5.42 -18.08 6.27
C SER A 160 4.57 -18.06 7.56
N ASP A 161 5.17 -17.73 8.71
CA ASP A 161 4.47 -17.56 9.98
C ASP A 161 3.39 -16.46 9.90
N ALA A 162 3.67 -15.37 9.17
CA ALA A 162 2.71 -14.29 8.95
C ALA A 162 1.54 -14.73 8.04
N LYS A 163 1.80 -15.54 7.00
CA LYS A 163 0.75 -16.14 6.15
C LYS A 163 -0.17 -17.02 7.00
N ASP A 164 0.40 -17.87 7.85
CA ASP A 164 -0.36 -18.75 8.74
C ASP A 164 -1.21 -17.96 9.74
N ALA A 165 -0.68 -16.88 10.32
CA ALA A 165 -1.41 -16.02 11.23
C ALA A 165 -2.64 -15.36 10.56
N ILE A 166 -2.50 -14.90 9.31
CA ILE A 166 -3.60 -14.34 8.51
C ILE A 166 -4.62 -15.44 8.20
N ARG A 167 -4.16 -16.56 7.62
CA ARG A 167 -5.02 -17.68 7.23
C ARG A 167 -5.81 -18.24 8.40
N ALA A 168 -5.24 -18.29 9.60
CA ALA A 168 -5.93 -18.74 10.80
C ALA A 168 -7.14 -17.86 11.18
N GLN A 169 -7.17 -16.60 10.74
CA GLN A 169 -8.26 -15.65 11.06
C GLN A 169 -9.28 -15.50 9.94
N ILE A 170 -8.83 -15.44 8.68
CA ILE A 170 -9.71 -15.19 7.53
C ILE A 170 -9.96 -16.41 6.65
N ALA A 171 -9.31 -17.55 6.94
CA ALA A 171 -9.35 -18.79 6.15
C ALA A 171 -9.01 -18.61 4.66
N LYS A 172 -8.25 -17.55 4.33
CA LYS A 172 -7.75 -17.23 3.00
C LYS A 172 -6.27 -16.91 3.10
N ASP A 173 -5.53 -17.28 2.07
CA ASP A 173 -4.12 -16.92 1.96
C ASP A 173 -4.00 -15.45 1.53
N PRO A 174 -3.02 -14.71 2.07
CA PRO A 174 -2.77 -13.33 1.65
C PRO A 174 -2.27 -13.29 0.21
N ASN A 175 -2.69 -12.28 -0.54
CA ASN A 175 -2.36 -12.14 -1.96
C ASN A 175 -1.53 -10.89 -2.28
N THR A 176 -1.44 -9.94 -1.34
CA THR A 176 -0.78 -8.66 -1.54
C THR A 176 0.22 -8.39 -0.43
N MET A 177 1.45 -8.03 -0.81
CA MET A 177 2.51 -7.66 0.10
C MET A 177 3.15 -6.34 -0.30
N VAL A 178 3.25 -5.40 0.64
CA VAL A 178 3.99 -4.15 0.46
C VAL A 178 5.29 -4.21 1.26
N ILE A 179 6.40 -3.91 0.59
CA ILE A 179 7.74 -3.91 1.16
C ILE A 179 8.29 -2.49 1.11
N GLY A 180 8.77 -1.98 2.24
CA GLY A 180 9.50 -0.71 2.29
C GLY A 180 10.81 -0.74 1.49
N HIS A 181 11.22 0.39 0.94
CA HIS A 181 12.41 0.46 0.08
C HIS A 181 13.69 -0.03 0.79
N SER A 182 13.86 0.31 2.07
CA SER A 182 15.01 -0.13 2.89
C SER A 182 15.05 -1.65 3.01
N THR A 183 13.92 -2.28 3.34
CA THR A 183 13.81 -3.73 3.54
C THR A 183 14.03 -4.46 2.22
N TRP A 184 13.48 -3.95 1.12
CA TRP A 184 13.70 -4.52 -0.22
C TRP A 184 15.17 -4.56 -0.62
N LYS A 185 15.92 -3.49 -0.33
CA LYS A 185 17.36 -3.42 -0.60
C LYS A 185 18.15 -4.49 0.17
N VAL A 186 17.71 -4.82 1.38
CA VAL A 186 18.31 -5.86 2.23
C VAL A 186 17.94 -7.25 1.70
N LEU A 187 16.66 -7.51 1.44
CA LEU A 187 16.16 -8.80 0.93
C LEU A 187 16.84 -9.23 -0.38
N LYS A 188 17.07 -8.27 -1.30
CA LYS A 188 17.80 -8.49 -2.56
C LYS A 188 19.16 -9.18 -2.41
N ARG A 189 19.81 -8.97 -1.27
CA ARG A 189 21.19 -9.40 -0.99
C ARG A 189 21.27 -10.44 0.13
N HIS A 190 20.13 -10.80 0.73
CA HIS A 190 20.07 -11.71 1.86
C HIS A 190 20.61 -13.10 1.48
N PRO A 191 21.58 -13.68 2.22
CA PRO A 191 22.22 -14.92 1.83
C PRO A 191 21.26 -16.11 1.82
N LYS A 192 20.36 -16.26 2.81
CA LYS A 192 19.36 -17.34 2.80
C LYS A 192 18.41 -17.29 1.60
N MET A 193 18.00 -16.09 1.19
CA MET A 193 17.15 -15.93 0.00
C MET A 193 17.91 -16.31 -1.28
N ARG A 194 19.23 -16.07 -1.31
CA ARG A 194 20.08 -16.46 -2.43
C ARG A 194 20.38 -17.96 -2.45
N GLU A 195 20.44 -18.60 -1.28
CA GLU A 195 20.62 -20.05 -1.15
C GLU A 195 19.40 -20.81 -1.67
N LEU A 196 18.18 -20.32 -1.39
CA LEU A 196 16.93 -20.89 -1.89
C LEU A 196 16.85 -20.91 -3.44
N LEU A 197 17.50 -19.96 -4.13
CA LEU A 197 17.48 -19.85 -5.60
C LEU A 197 18.49 -20.75 -6.34
N SER A 198 19.38 -21.47 -5.64
CA SER A 198 20.37 -22.42 -6.19
C SER A 198 21.51 -21.86 -7.07
N THR A 199 22.56 -22.68 -7.20
CA THR A 199 24.02 -22.39 -7.12
C THR A 199 24.70 -21.85 -8.39
N ALA A 200 24.04 -21.84 -9.55
CA ALA A 200 24.75 -21.64 -10.83
C ALA A 200 25.20 -20.19 -11.09
N SER A 201 24.64 -19.20 -10.40
CA SER A 201 25.01 -17.79 -10.60
C SER A 201 24.71 -16.97 -9.36
N LYS A 202 25.70 -16.22 -8.85
CA LYS A 202 25.51 -15.20 -7.81
C LYS A 202 24.70 -14.02 -8.38
N ARG A 203 23.43 -14.22 -8.70
CA ARG A 203 22.51 -13.16 -9.12
C ARG A 203 21.81 -12.56 -7.90
N LEU A 204 21.40 -11.30 -8.05
CA LEU A 204 20.54 -10.64 -7.08
C LEU A 204 19.14 -11.24 -7.18
N VAL A 205 18.45 -11.30 -6.03
CA VAL A 205 17.03 -11.70 -5.97
C VAL A 205 16.22 -10.66 -6.72
N ARG A 206 15.44 -11.11 -7.71
CA ARG A 206 14.49 -10.29 -8.48
C ARG A 206 13.12 -10.33 -7.80
N MET A 207 12.22 -9.50 -8.30
CA MET A 207 10.85 -9.45 -7.78
C MET A 207 10.11 -10.77 -8.02
N GLU A 208 10.24 -11.32 -9.23
CA GLU A 208 9.66 -12.61 -9.64
C GLU A 208 10.10 -13.74 -8.70
N ASP A 209 11.38 -13.75 -8.33
CA ASP A 209 11.91 -14.74 -7.38
C ASP A 209 11.24 -14.64 -6.00
N LEU A 210 10.91 -13.41 -5.54
CA LEU A 210 10.22 -13.24 -4.26
C LEU A 210 8.75 -13.67 -4.34
N GLN A 211 8.09 -13.42 -5.48
CA GLN A 211 6.72 -13.89 -5.71
C GLN A 211 6.66 -15.41 -5.63
N ASP A 212 7.64 -16.09 -6.23
CA ASP A 212 7.75 -17.54 -6.20
C ASP A 212 8.11 -18.06 -4.80
N ILE A 213 9.11 -17.48 -4.13
CA ILE A 213 9.58 -17.96 -2.81
C ILE A 213 8.50 -17.78 -1.74
N PHE A 214 7.82 -16.62 -1.72
CA PHE A 214 6.79 -16.34 -0.72
C PHE A 214 5.39 -16.82 -1.15
N GLU A 215 5.24 -17.24 -2.41
CA GLU A 215 3.96 -17.61 -3.03
C GLU A 215 2.89 -16.51 -2.88
N ILE A 216 3.29 -15.27 -3.15
CA ILE A 216 2.40 -14.09 -3.10
C ILE A 216 2.33 -13.48 -4.49
N GLU A 217 1.12 -13.37 -5.03
CA GLU A 217 0.88 -12.90 -6.40
C GLU A 217 1.31 -11.43 -6.56
N ASN A 218 0.85 -10.54 -5.68
CA ASN A 218 1.07 -9.11 -5.81
C ASN A 218 2.07 -8.62 -4.76
N ILE A 219 3.32 -8.40 -5.17
CA ILE A 219 4.30 -7.73 -4.32
C ILE A 219 4.51 -6.32 -4.87
N VAL A 220 4.46 -5.31 -4.00
CA VAL A 220 4.68 -3.91 -4.37
C VAL A 220 5.75 -3.30 -3.47
N ILE A 221 6.61 -2.47 -4.05
CA ILE A 221 7.67 -1.78 -3.32
C ILE A 221 7.23 -0.35 -3.04
N GLY A 222 7.14 0.00 -1.76
CA GLY A 222 6.91 1.36 -1.31
C GLY A 222 8.17 2.21 -1.45
N SER A 223 8.39 2.82 -2.61
CA SER A 223 9.54 3.72 -2.87
C SER A 223 9.19 5.21 -2.82
N SER A 224 7.98 5.55 -2.37
CA SER A 224 7.54 6.94 -2.22
C SER A 224 8.27 7.63 -1.08
N VAL A 225 8.64 8.88 -1.31
CA VAL A 225 9.34 9.72 -0.35
C VAL A 225 8.60 11.02 -0.12
N PHE A 226 8.73 11.58 1.07
CA PHE A 226 8.19 12.88 1.43
C PHE A 226 9.25 13.77 2.07
N SER A 227 9.10 15.07 1.95
CA SER A 227 9.88 16.05 2.70
C SER A 227 8.97 16.78 3.68
N ALA A 228 9.42 16.94 4.93
CA ALA A 228 8.74 17.81 5.87
C ALA A 228 9.02 19.28 5.51
N ASP A 229 8.00 20.13 5.66
CA ASP A 229 8.06 21.54 5.25
C ASP A 229 9.32 22.26 5.74
N GLY A 230 10.01 22.93 4.81
CA GLY A 230 11.18 23.77 5.10
C GLY A 230 12.50 23.02 5.28
N THR A 231 12.53 21.70 5.12
CA THR A 231 13.77 20.91 5.19
C THR A 231 14.07 20.21 3.85
N ASN A 232 15.33 20.25 3.41
CA ASN A 232 15.80 19.46 2.26
C ASN A 232 15.98 17.97 2.60
N ALA A 233 15.50 17.53 3.77
CA ALA A 233 15.59 16.15 4.21
C ALA A 233 14.39 15.38 3.65
N VAL A 234 14.70 14.35 2.87
CA VAL A 234 13.72 13.44 2.27
C VAL A 234 13.66 12.18 3.13
N SER A 235 12.45 11.76 3.49
CA SER A 235 12.16 10.56 4.28
C SER A 235 11.27 9.61 3.49
N ASP A 236 11.43 8.30 3.69
CA ASP A 236 10.58 7.31 3.05
C ASP A 236 9.17 7.33 3.68
N VAL A 237 8.14 7.21 2.84
CA VAL A 237 6.74 7.07 3.30
C VAL A 237 6.49 5.68 3.87
N TRP A 238 7.04 4.66 3.21
CA TRP A 238 7.06 3.28 3.68
C TRP A 238 8.37 3.03 4.41
N GLY A 239 8.29 2.82 5.72
CA GLY A 239 9.45 2.65 6.58
C GLY A 239 10.15 1.29 6.41
N ASP A 240 10.93 0.90 7.42
CA ASP A 240 11.58 -0.40 7.43
C ASP A 240 10.63 -1.51 7.90
N ASN A 241 9.66 -1.84 7.06
CA ASN A 241 8.65 -2.84 7.35
C ASN A 241 8.12 -3.56 6.10
N ILE A 242 7.38 -4.62 6.38
CA ILE A 242 6.63 -5.42 5.41
C ILE A 242 5.20 -5.51 5.91
N VAL A 243 4.24 -5.21 5.04
CA VAL A 243 2.81 -5.36 5.29
C VAL A 243 2.29 -6.46 4.39
N LEU A 244 1.70 -7.49 4.98
CA LEU A 244 1.08 -8.60 4.27
C LEU A 244 -0.44 -8.55 4.49
N ALA A 245 -1.21 -8.63 3.41
CA ALA A 245 -2.65 -8.51 3.46
C ALA A 245 -3.33 -9.41 2.43
N TYR A 246 -4.57 -9.77 2.74
CA TYR A 246 -5.53 -10.21 1.74
C TYR A 246 -6.31 -9.00 1.27
N VAL A 247 -6.26 -8.73 -0.04
CA VAL A 247 -7.00 -7.63 -0.67
C VAL A 247 -7.97 -8.24 -1.68
N PRO A 248 -9.28 -7.97 -1.60
CA PRO A 248 -10.24 -8.51 -2.56
C PRO A 248 -9.89 -8.05 -3.99
N GLN A 249 -9.67 -9.02 -4.87
CA GLN A 249 -9.44 -8.74 -6.28
C GLN A 249 -10.74 -8.32 -6.95
N LYS A 250 -10.65 -7.35 -7.86
CA LYS A 250 -11.79 -6.89 -8.64
C LYS A 250 -12.33 -8.05 -9.48
N GLN A 251 -13.59 -8.41 -9.31
CA GLN A 251 -14.26 -9.32 -10.24
C GLN A 251 -14.34 -8.62 -11.60
N GLN A 252 -13.86 -9.27 -12.67
CA GLN A 252 -13.51 -8.64 -13.96
C GLN A 252 -14.61 -7.78 -14.61
N ASP A 253 -15.88 -7.93 -14.21
CA ASP A 253 -17.03 -7.22 -14.79
C ASP A 253 -17.89 -6.43 -13.77
N MET A 254 -17.42 -6.21 -12.55
CA MET A 254 -18.14 -5.43 -11.53
C MET A 254 -17.31 -4.26 -11.00
N GLU A 255 -17.95 -3.09 -10.84
CA GLU A 255 -17.41 -2.00 -10.03
C GLU A 255 -17.27 -2.48 -8.58
N ARG A 256 -16.15 -2.12 -7.95
CA ARG A 256 -15.90 -2.52 -6.55
C ARG A 256 -16.98 -1.90 -5.68
N SER A 257 -17.60 -2.73 -4.85
CA SER A 257 -18.63 -2.29 -3.92
C SER A 257 -18.03 -2.08 -2.54
N MET A 258 -18.55 -1.11 -1.78
CA MET A 258 -18.17 -0.94 -0.37
C MET A 258 -18.47 -2.16 0.50
N TYR A 259 -19.26 -3.11 -0.01
CA TYR A 259 -19.62 -4.35 0.68
C TYR A 259 -18.72 -5.54 0.30
N ASP A 260 -17.74 -5.37 -0.60
CA ASP A 260 -16.77 -6.42 -0.89
C ASP A 260 -16.01 -6.75 0.40
N ALA A 261 -16.00 -8.04 0.77
CA ALA A 261 -15.45 -8.47 2.04
C ALA A 261 -13.95 -8.17 2.11
N ALA A 262 -13.59 -7.22 2.99
CA ALA A 262 -12.22 -6.94 3.42
C ALA A 262 -11.72 -8.00 4.42
#